data_AF-L9X0T2-F1
#
_entry.id   AF-L9X0T2-F1
#
_cell.length_a   1.000
_cell.length_b   1.000
_cell.length_c   1.000
_cell.angle_alpha   90.00
_cell.angle_beta   90.00
_cell.angle_gamma   90.00
#
_symmetry.space_group_name_H-M   'P 1'
#
loop_
_entity.id
_entity.type
_entity.pdbx_description
1 polymer ?
#
loop_
_entity_poly.entity_id
_entity_poly.type
_entity_poly.pdbx_seq_one_letter_code
_entity_poly.pdbx_strand_id
1 'polypeptide(L)'
;MTEQFSLLGVYVSRPVADALSEAAYESAGVLDLEEYFAETTAPVPVGDPGAEATDEIVADILTRFPELYDAAEFDAAERLEPDAFDLLQLAAAPDRTANARERFRAAATVRDADLRTVQTAILAAALEVDPARS
;
A
#
# COMPACT_ATOMS: atom_id res chain seq x y z
N MET A 1 8.14 -10.87 -24.09
CA MET A 1 7.32 -9.88 -23.37
C MET A 1 8.12 -9.56 -22.13
N THR A 2 8.58 -8.32 -21.97
CA THR A 2 9.32 -7.95 -20.76
C THR A 2 8.29 -7.96 -19.63
N GLU A 3 8.40 -8.92 -18.72
CA GLU A 3 7.61 -8.91 -17.48
C GLU A 3 8.09 -7.68 -16.70
N GLN A 4 7.16 -6.79 -16.38
CA GLN A 4 7.48 -5.47 -15.85
C GLN A 4 6.39 -5.07 -14.84
N PHE A 5 6.82 -4.51 -13.72
CA PHE A 5 5.93 -4.08 -12.66
C PHE A 5 5.30 -2.72 -12.99
N SER A 6 4.06 -2.54 -12.51
CA SER A 6 3.34 -1.28 -12.54
C SER A 6 3.34 -0.63 -11.16
N LEU A 7 3.31 0.69 -11.10
CA LEU A 7 3.24 1.43 -9.85
C LEU A 7 1.78 1.61 -9.40
N LEU A 8 1.53 1.32 -8.14
CA LEU A 8 0.31 1.53 -7.39
C LEU A 8 0.55 2.65 -6.37
N GLY A 9 -0.06 3.82 -6.60
CA GLY A 9 -0.10 4.88 -5.62
C GLY A 9 -1.06 4.55 -4.48
N VAL A 10 -0.57 4.58 -3.24
CA VAL A 10 -1.35 4.41 -2.01
C VAL A 10 -1.15 5.59 -1.08
N TYR A 11 -2.24 6.07 -0.49
CA TYR A 11 -2.20 7.08 0.55
C TYR A 11 -2.14 6.41 1.91
N VAL A 12 -1.13 6.75 2.69
CA VAL A 12 -0.84 6.13 3.98
C VAL A 12 -0.55 7.18 5.03
N SER A 13 -0.93 6.92 6.28
CA SER A 13 -0.44 7.71 7.40
C SER A 13 1.02 7.36 7.69
N ARG A 14 1.72 8.26 8.38
CA ARG A 14 3.13 8.07 8.76
C ARG A 14 3.45 6.70 9.41
N PRO A 15 2.72 6.20 10.43
CA PRO A 15 3.04 4.89 11.01
C PRO A 15 2.90 3.73 10.01
N VAL A 16 2.00 3.86 9.03
CA VAL A 16 1.81 2.87 7.97
C VAL A 16 2.92 2.99 6.92
N ALA A 17 3.36 4.21 6.60
CA ALA A 17 4.52 4.45 5.72
C ALA A 17 5.82 3.87 6.30
N ASP A 18 6.06 4.09 7.60
CA ASP A 18 7.20 3.55 8.32
C ASP A 18 7.17 2.02 8.30
N ALA A 19 6.00 1.41 8.58
CA ALA A 19 5.83 -0.04 8.57
C ALA A 19 5.98 -0.67 7.17
N LEU A 20 5.52 0.02 6.11
CA LEU A 20 5.75 -0.43 4.73
C LEU A 20 7.24 -0.42 4.37
N SER A 21 7.96 0.63 4.78
CA SER A 21 9.39 0.73 4.53
C SER A 21 10.17 -0.31 5.34
N GLU A 22 9.77 -0.59 6.59
CA GLU A 22 10.34 -1.68 7.39
C GLU A 22 10.12 -3.04 6.72
N ALA A 23 8.89 -3.35 6.27
CA ALA A 23 8.60 -4.60 5.57
C ALA A 23 9.42 -4.76 4.27
N ALA A 24 9.58 -3.68 3.49
CA ALA A 24 10.42 -3.68 2.31
C ALA A 24 11.92 -3.81 2.64
N TYR A 25 12.37 -3.23 3.75
CA TYR A 25 13.74 -3.37 4.24
C TYR A 25 14.05 -4.81 4.66
N GLU A 26 13.14 -5.45 5.40
CA GLU A 26 13.31 -6.85 5.82
C GLU A 26 13.39 -7.82 4.63
N SER A 27 12.58 -7.57 3.59
CA SER A 27 12.54 -8.43 2.40
C SER A 27 13.69 -8.15 1.42
N ALA A 28 13.98 -6.88 1.13
CA ALA A 28 14.84 -6.47 0.02
C ALA A 28 15.97 -5.48 0.40
N GLY A 29 16.07 -5.07 1.66
CA GLY A 29 17.05 -4.08 2.12
C GLY A 29 16.75 -2.66 1.66
N VAL A 30 15.53 -2.38 1.20
CA VAL A 30 15.07 -1.05 0.77
C VAL A 30 14.68 -0.23 2.00
N LEU A 31 15.44 0.83 2.29
CA LEU A 31 15.27 1.63 3.50
C LEU A 31 14.11 2.63 3.45
N ASP A 32 13.81 3.15 2.25
CA ASP A 32 12.84 4.22 2.07
C ASP A 32 12.11 4.01 0.74
N LEU A 33 10.85 3.58 0.81
CA LEU A 33 10.04 3.34 -0.38
C LEU A 33 9.63 4.63 -1.10
N GLU A 34 9.53 5.74 -0.38
CA GLU A 34 9.22 7.04 -0.97
C GLU A 34 10.36 7.44 -1.90
N GLU A 35 11.59 7.44 -1.41
CA GLU A 35 12.78 7.76 -2.20
C GLU A 35 13.03 6.70 -3.29
N TYR A 36 12.86 5.41 -2.97
CA TYR A 36 13.18 4.30 -3.87
C TYR A 36 12.40 4.37 -5.20
N PHE A 37 11.13 4.75 -5.14
CA PHE A 37 10.31 4.90 -6.34
C PHE A 37 10.12 6.34 -6.80
N ALA A 38 10.58 7.36 -6.06
CA ALA A 38 10.43 8.77 -6.42
C ALA A 38 11.04 9.12 -7.79
N GLU A 39 12.19 8.53 -8.13
CA GLU A 39 12.89 8.79 -9.39
C GLU A 39 12.52 7.80 -10.51
N THR A 40 11.67 6.81 -10.21
CA THR A 40 11.38 5.73 -11.14
C THR A 40 10.21 6.08 -12.06
N THR A 41 10.49 6.21 -13.36
CA THR A 41 9.43 6.23 -14.38
C THR A 41 8.94 4.81 -14.64
N ALA A 42 7.69 4.50 -14.28
CA ALA A 42 7.06 3.22 -14.60
C ALA A 42 7.17 2.88 -16.10
N PRO A 43 7.43 1.62 -16.47
CA PRO A 43 7.39 0.42 -15.64
C PRO A 43 8.76 -0.01 -15.05
N VAL A 44 8.75 -0.70 -13.90
CA VAL A 44 9.96 -1.21 -13.21
C VAL A 44 10.32 -2.60 -13.74
N PRO A 45 11.60 -2.92 -14.03
CA PRO A 45 11.99 -4.24 -14.53
C PRO A 45 11.82 -5.34 -13.48
N VAL A 46 11.50 -6.56 -13.92
CA VAL A 46 11.59 -7.77 -13.08
C VAL A 46 13.05 -8.03 -12.69
N GLY A 47 13.26 -8.56 -11.48
CA GLY A 47 14.58 -8.67 -10.84
C GLY A 47 14.98 -7.44 -10.03
N ASP A 48 14.13 -6.40 -9.97
CA ASP A 48 14.28 -5.31 -9.02
C ASP A 48 13.81 -5.78 -7.63
N PRO A 49 14.70 -5.83 -6.62
CA PRO A 49 14.38 -6.45 -5.33
C PRO A 49 13.32 -5.65 -4.56
N GLY A 50 13.33 -4.32 -4.65
CA GLY A 50 12.29 -3.50 -4.04
C GLY A 50 10.94 -3.71 -4.68
N ALA A 51 10.90 -3.86 -6.02
CA ALA A 51 9.67 -4.12 -6.73
C ALA A 51 9.08 -5.51 -6.45
N GLU A 52 9.93 -6.53 -6.33
CA GLU A 52 9.52 -7.87 -5.92
C GLU A 52 8.98 -7.87 -4.49
N ALA A 53 9.63 -7.18 -3.56
CA ALA A 53 9.15 -7.05 -2.18
C ALA A 53 7.79 -6.36 -2.10
N THR A 54 7.59 -5.24 -2.80
CA THR A 54 6.28 -4.56 -2.79
C THR A 54 5.20 -5.35 -3.52
N ASP A 55 5.57 -6.14 -4.53
CA ASP A 55 4.64 -7.01 -5.25
C ASP A 55 4.13 -8.15 -4.35
N GLU A 56 5.00 -8.72 -3.50
CA GLU A 56 4.63 -9.69 -2.49
C GLU A 56 3.67 -9.10 -1.44
N ILE A 57 3.94 -7.88 -0.95
CA ILE A 57 3.04 -7.16 -0.03
C ILE A 57 1.65 -6.98 -0.67
N VAL A 58 1.60 -6.50 -1.92
CA VAL A 58 0.34 -6.32 -2.65
C VAL A 58 -0.37 -7.67 -2.87
N ALA A 59 0.38 -8.73 -3.16
CA ALA A 59 -0.18 -10.06 -3.31
C ALA A 59 -0.82 -10.59 -2.01
N ASP A 60 -0.20 -10.38 -0.85
CA ASP A 60 -0.76 -10.77 0.45
C ASP A 60 -2.04 -9.98 0.76
N ILE A 61 -2.01 -8.66 0.56
CA ILE A 61 -3.20 -7.80 0.74
C ILE A 61 -4.36 -8.28 -0.13
N LEU A 62 -4.11 -8.60 -1.39
CA LEU A 62 -5.15 -9.08 -2.31
C LEU A 62 -5.72 -10.44 -1.90
N THR A 63 -4.87 -11.30 -1.34
CA THR A 63 -5.23 -12.66 -0.89
C THR A 63 -6.09 -12.59 0.36
N ARG A 64 -5.72 -11.73 1.32
CA ARG A 64 -6.36 -11.59 2.62
C ARG A 64 -7.37 -10.45 2.69
N PHE A 65 -7.69 -9.82 1.55
CA PHE A 65 -8.49 -8.60 1.51
C PHE A 65 -9.79 -8.64 2.34
N PRO A 66 -10.60 -9.72 2.33
CA PRO A 66 -11.80 -9.78 3.18
C PRO A 66 -11.48 -9.73 4.68
N GLU A 67 -10.46 -10.46 5.11
CA GLU A 67 -10.01 -10.50 6.52
C GLU A 67 -9.47 -9.13 6.94
N LEU A 68 -8.66 -8.50 6.08
CA LEU A 68 -8.11 -7.17 6.31
C LEU A 68 -9.21 -6.11 6.35
N TYR A 69 -10.22 -6.23 5.49
CA TYR A 69 -11.37 -5.33 5.49
C TYR A 69 -12.17 -5.43 6.78
N ASP A 70 -12.37 -6.64 7.32
CA ASP A 70 -13.07 -6.82 8.59
C ASP A 70 -12.23 -6.35 9.79
N ALA A 71 -10.90 -6.46 9.72
CA ALA A 71 -9.98 -6.03 10.78
C ALA A 71 -9.63 -4.53 10.74
N ALA A 72 -9.86 -3.86 9.62
CA ALA A 72 -9.43 -2.48 9.40
C ALA A 72 -10.13 -1.48 10.33
N GLU A 73 -9.33 -0.66 11.02
CA GLU A 73 -9.81 0.43 11.87
C GLU A 73 -10.15 1.68 11.04
N PHE A 74 -11.17 1.59 10.17
CA PHE A 74 -11.59 2.69 9.30
C PHE A 74 -11.90 3.98 10.08
N ASP A 75 -12.57 3.87 11.22
CA ASP A 75 -12.92 5.02 12.05
C ASP A 75 -11.67 5.72 12.63
N ALA A 76 -10.56 4.99 12.85
CA ALA A 76 -9.31 5.59 13.30
C ALA A 76 -8.66 6.36 12.15
N ALA A 77 -8.61 5.76 10.96
CA ALA A 77 -8.09 6.42 9.75
C ALA A 77 -8.92 7.64 9.32
N GLU A 78 -10.25 7.61 9.47
CA GLU A 78 -11.14 8.72 9.11
C GLU A 78 -10.93 9.96 10.00
N ARG A 79 -10.46 9.78 11.23
CA ARG A 79 -10.19 10.88 12.17
C ARG A 79 -8.86 11.58 11.93
N LEU A 80 -8.04 11.07 11.01
CA LEU A 80 -6.77 11.70 10.65
C LEU A 80 -7.01 13.01 9.91
N GLU A 81 -6.14 13.99 10.18
CA GLU A 81 -6.18 15.27 9.45
C GLU A 81 -5.84 15.04 7.96
N PRO A 82 -6.39 15.86 7.04
CA PRO A 82 -6.18 15.66 5.61
C PRO A 82 -4.71 15.71 5.14
N ASP A 83 -3.83 16.36 5.91
CA ASP A 83 -2.39 16.48 5.68
C ASP A 83 -1.55 15.40 6.41
N ALA A 84 -2.19 14.47 7.11
CA ALA A 84 -1.53 13.34 7.77
C ALA A 84 -1.24 12.15 6.82
N PHE A 85 -1.51 12.30 5.51
CA PHE A 85 -1.39 11.25 4.52
C PHE A 85 -0.29 11.56 3.49
N ASP A 86 0.63 10.62 3.34
CA ASP A 86 1.67 10.63 2.32
C ASP A 86 1.28 9.72 1.14
N LEU A 87 1.75 10.05 -0.06
CA LEU A 87 1.54 9.23 -1.26
C LEU A 87 2.79 8.38 -1.53
N LEU A 88 2.68 7.07 -1.27
CA LEU A 88 3.73 6.11 -1.60
C LEU A 88 3.43 5.36 -2.89
N GLN A 89 4.48 4.88 -3.55
CA GLN A 89 4.37 3.99 -4.71
C GLN A 89 4.76 2.58 -4.30
N LEU A 90 3.92 1.59 -4.64
CA LEU A 90 4.23 0.17 -4.54
C LEU A 90 4.30 -0.41 -5.95
N ALA A 91 5.37 -1.12 -6.27
CA ALA A 91 5.44 -1.85 -7.54
C ALA A 91 4.74 -3.20 -7.39
N ALA A 92 3.89 -3.55 -8.33
CA ALA A 92 3.22 -4.86 -8.38
C ALA A 92 2.92 -5.27 -9.80
N ALA A 93 2.65 -6.57 -10.01
CA ALA A 93 2.24 -7.06 -11.32
C ALA A 93 1.05 -6.23 -11.85
N PRO A 94 0.98 -5.93 -13.16
CA PRO A 94 -0.07 -5.05 -13.70
C PRO A 94 -1.49 -5.48 -13.32
N ASP A 95 -1.79 -6.78 -13.36
CA ASP A 95 -3.08 -7.34 -12.95
C ASP A 95 -3.36 -7.15 -11.46
N ARG A 96 -2.34 -7.29 -10.60
CA ARG A 96 -2.46 -7.05 -9.15
C ARG A 96 -2.69 -5.57 -8.85
N THR A 97 -1.99 -4.68 -9.55
CA THR A 97 -2.21 -3.23 -9.45
C THR A 97 -3.64 -2.86 -9.83
N ALA A 98 -4.15 -3.39 -10.95
CA ALA A 98 -5.53 -3.14 -11.38
C ALA A 98 -6.55 -3.68 -10.37
N ASN A 99 -6.31 -4.89 -9.87
CA ASN A 99 -7.17 -5.56 -8.91
C ASN A 99 -7.21 -4.82 -7.55
N ALA A 100 -6.05 -4.38 -7.04
CA ALA A 100 -5.96 -3.60 -5.81
C ALA A 100 -6.71 -2.27 -5.93
N ARG A 101 -6.54 -1.56 -7.06
CA ARG A 101 -7.30 -0.33 -7.34
C ARG A 101 -8.81 -0.55 -7.33
N GLU A 102 -9.27 -1.65 -7.94
CA GLU A 102 -10.69 -2.00 -7.95
C GLU A 102 -11.22 -2.28 -6.54
N ARG A 103 -10.51 -3.10 -5.76
CA ARG A 103 -10.89 -3.44 -4.38
C ARG A 103 -10.91 -2.21 -3.46
N PHE A 104 -9.90 -1.35 -3.52
CA PHE A 104 -9.90 -0.11 -2.73
C PHE A 104 -11.04 0.83 -3.10
N ARG A 105 -11.35 0.99 -4.41
CA ARG A 105 -12.49 1.81 -4.85
C ARG A 105 -13.83 1.21 -4.43
N ALA A 106 -13.98 -0.11 -4.50
CA ALA A 106 -15.17 -0.80 -4.05
C ALA A 106 -15.36 -0.62 -2.54
N ALA A 107 -14.30 -0.83 -1.75
CA ALA A 107 -14.31 -0.61 -0.30
C ALA A 107 -14.67 0.84 0.06
N ALA A 108 -14.07 1.83 -0.61
CA ALA A 108 -14.41 3.25 -0.43
C ALA A 108 -15.89 3.53 -0.71
N THR A 109 -16.43 2.93 -1.78
CA THR A 109 -17.86 3.07 -2.14
C THR A 109 -18.77 2.44 -1.08
N VAL A 110 -18.44 1.24 -0.60
CA VAL A 110 -19.24 0.52 0.41
C VAL A 110 -19.21 1.22 1.76
N ARG A 111 -18.07 1.81 2.14
CA ARG A 111 -17.89 2.53 3.41
C ARG A 111 -18.37 3.98 3.37
N ASP A 112 -18.71 4.51 2.20
CA ASP A 112 -18.92 5.96 1.99
C ASP A 112 -17.75 6.79 2.55
N ALA A 113 -16.53 6.30 2.31
CA ALA A 113 -15.29 6.88 2.80
C ALA A 113 -14.37 7.26 1.64
N ASP A 114 -13.44 8.18 1.87
CA ASP A 114 -12.45 8.54 0.87
C ASP A 114 -11.36 7.46 0.72
N LEU A 115 -10.65 7.50 -0.41
CA LEU A 115 -9.62 6.49 -0.72
C LEU A 115 -8.47 6.48 0.29
N ARG A 116 -8.14 7.62 0.91
CA ARG A 116 -7.01 7.70 1.88
C ARG A 116 -7.34 6.92 3.14
N THR A 117 -8.55 7.13 3.66
CA THR A 117 -9.10 6.37 4.79
C THR A 117 -9.05 4.87 4.51
N VAL A 118 -9.56 4.43 3.36
CA VAL A 118 -9.60 2.99 3.03
C VAL A 118 -8.22 2.40 2.84
N GLN A 119 -7.35 3.06 2.08
CA GLN A 119 -6.00 2.55 1.81
C GLN A 119 -5.19 2.47 3.10
N THR A 120 -5.21 3.53 3.92
CA THR A 120 -4.52 3.56 5.21
C THR A 120 -5.02 2.48 6.15
N ALA A 121 -6.35 2.33 6.32
CA ALA A 121 -6.90 1.37 7.27
C ALA A 121 -6.62 -0.10 6.88
N ILE A 122 -6.72 -0.44 5.58
CA ILE A 122 -6.42 -1.79 5.09
C ILE A 122 -4.93 -2.10 5.20
N LEU A 123 -4.06 -1.15 4.87
CA LEU A 123 -2.62 -1.32 4.96
C LEU A 123 -2.16 -1.42 6.41
N ALA A 124 -2.74 -0.62 7.31
CA ALA A 124 -2.49 -0.71 8.74
C ALA A 124 -2.86 -2.08 9.30
N ALA A 125 -4.02 -2.62 8.90
CA ALA A 125 -4.44 -3.98 9.28
C ALA A 125 -3.49 -5.05 8.72
N ALA A 126 -2.99 -4.88 7.49
CA ALA A 126 -2.07 -5.84 6.88
C ALA A 126 -0.70 -5.87 7.59
N LEU A 127 -0.25 -4.72 8.07
CA LEU A 127 1.04 -4.54 8.75
C LEU A 127 0.93 -4.66 10.28
N GLU A 128 -0.28 -4.94 10.79
CA GLU A 128 -0.58 -5.05 12.22
C GLU A 128 -0.15 -3.81 13.04
N VAL A 129 -0.33 -2.63 12.44
CA VAL A 129 -0.05 -1.32 13.07
C VAL A 129 -1.33 -0.51 13.29
N ASP A 130 -1.27 0.40 14.26
CA ASP A 130 -2.34 1.38 14.49
C ASP A 130 -2.16 2.57 13.52
N PRO A 131 -3.15 2.87 12.67
CA PRO A 131 -3.05 3.92 11.65
C PRO A 131 -2.90 5.33 12.23
N ALA A 132 -3.26 5.55 13.50
CA ALA A 132 -3.21 6.85 14.17
C ALA A 132 -2.12 6.94 15.25
N ARG A 133 -1.26 5.91 15.38
CA ARG A 133 -0.16 5.93 16.35
C ARG A 133 0.81 7.07 16.03
N SER A 134 0.97 7.97 17.01
CA SER A 134 1.88 9.12 16.99
C SER A 134 3.16 8.85 17.76
#